data_AF-A0A179V6N6-F1
#
_entry.id   AF-A0A179V6N6-F1
#
_cell.length_a   1.000
_cell.length_b   1.000
_cell.length_c   1.000
_cell.angle_alpha   90.00
_cell.angle_beta   90.00
_cell.angle_gamma   90.00
#
_symmetry.space_group_name_H-M   'P 1'
#
loop_
_entity.id
_entity.type
_entity.pdbx_description
1 polymer ?
#
loop_
_entity_poly.entity_id
_entity_poly.type
_entity_poly.pdbx_seq_one_letter_code
_entity_poly.pdbx_strand_id
1 'polypeptide(L)'
;MLALAVALAVWPGFLERFPQRWRPLIGAGASTALVVAAGTPLGLKPPRLGSGLRLGGAVALAVAAVVGASPTLRPVRSSMRGREIDLRPAVWLGLHIPVGTVWTEELAFRGVLQPLAAEAFGSRAGAVIQAVTFGLAHIRPARAAGDSIAGTVLVTGLFGGLLGWLRERSGSVAAPMLAHLALNEAGAVATLCVARPNVDLSRESASN
;
A
#
# COMPACT_ATOMS: atom_id res chain seq x y z
N MET A 1 1.28 -12.71 -18.86
CA MET A 1 0.94 -11.39 -18.30
C MET A 1 -0.43 -11.37 -17.62
N LEU A 2 -1.53 -11.72 -18.31
CA LEU A 2 -2.87 -11.74 -17.71
C LEU A 2 -2.96 -12.60 -16.44
N ALA A 3 -2.39 -13.81 -16.44
CA ALA A 3 -2.38 -14.69 -15.27
C ALA A 3 -1.69 -14.05 -14.05
N LEU A 4 -0.55 -13.38 -14.25
CA LEU A 4 0.16 -12.66 -13.19
C LEU A 4 -0.69 -11.51 -12.64
N ALA A 5 -1.28 -10.70 -13.52
CA ALA A 5 -2.15 -9.59 -13.11
C ALA A 5 -3.35 -10.08 -12.29
N VAL A 6 -4.03 -11.14 -12.75
CA VAL A 6 -5.15 -11.76 -12.02
C VAL A 6 -4.67 -12.31 -10.67
N ALA A 7 -3.55 -13.03 -10.65
CA ALA A 7 -2.99 -13.59 -9.41
C ALA A 7 -2.69 -12.49 -8.37
N LEU A 8 -2.09 -11.38 -8.79
CA LEU A 8 -1.82 -10.24 -7.92
C LEU A 8 -3.09 -9.51 -7.48
N ALA A 9 -4.10 -9.40 -8.34
CA ALA A 9 -5.38 -8.79 -7.98
C ALA A 9 -6.16 -9.60 -6.92
N VAL A 10 -6.03 -10.93 -6.91
CA VAL A 10 -6.71 -11.80 -5.93
C VAL A 10 -5.84 -12.14 -4.71
N TRP A 11 -4.54 -11.81 -4.76
CA TRP A 11 -3.56 -12.12 -3.72
C TRP A 11 -3.96 -11.68 -2.30
N PRO A 12 -4.53 -10.47 -2.07
CA PRO A 12 -4.95 -10.07 -0.72
C PRO A 12 -5.97 -11.04 -0.10
N GLY A 13 -6.94 -11.51 -0.90
CA GLY A 13 -7.92 -12.49 -0.45
C GLY A 13 -7.33 -13.89 -0.20
N PHE A 14 -6.18 -14.21 -0.80
CA PHE A 14 -5.43 -15.42 -0.49
C PHE A 14 -4.66 -15.28 0.83
N LEU A 15 -3.99 -14.14 1.06
CA LEU A 15 -3.25 -13.87 2.31
C LEU A 15 -4.16 -13.90 3.55
N GLU A 16 -5.43 -13.53 3.41
CA GLU A 16 -6.43 -13.60 4.48
C GLU A 16 -6.62 -15.00 5.06
N ARG A 17 -6.30 -16.06 4.31
CA ARG A 17 -6.36 -17.47 4.76
C ARG A 17 -5.33 -17.82 5.82
N PHE A 18 -4.31 -16.98 5.99
CA PHE A 18 -3.25 -17.18 6.98
C PHE A 18 -3.49 -16.33 8.23
N PRO A 19 -2.99 -16.77 9.41
CA PRO A 19 -3.06 -15.98 10.63
C PRO A 19 -2.42 -14.60 10.44
N GLN A 20 -3.07 -13.55 10.97
CA GLN A 20 -2.69 -12.15 10.76
C GLN A 20 -1.19 -11.88 11.01
N ARG A 21 -0.62 -12.47 12.08
CA ARG A 21 0.81 -12.36 12.44
C ARG A 21 1.79 -12.81 11.37
N TRP A 22 1.40 -13.74 10.49
CA TRP A 22 2.26 -14.30 9.45
C TRP A 22 2.11 -13.63 8.09
N ARG A 23 0.99 -12.92 7.87
CA ARG A 23 0.68 -12.29 6.57
C ARG A 23 1.81 -11.39 6.05
N PRO A 24 2.47 -10.54 6.87
CA PRO A 24 3.55 -9.70 6.38
C PRO A 24 4.73 -10.49 5.82
N LEU A 25 5.12 -11.57 6.52
CA LEU A 25 6.27 -12.39 6.13
C LEU A 25 5.98 -13.23 4.88
N ILE A 26 4.77 -13.79 4.78
CA ILE A 26 4.33 -14.55 3.61
C ILE A 26 4.27 -13.65 2.38
N GLY A 27 3.65 -12.47 2.50
CA GLY A 27 3.57 -11.49 1.43
C GLY A 27 4.95 -11.04 0.96
N ALA A 28 5.80 -10.61 1.90
CA ALA A 28 7.13 -10.11 1.58
C ALA A 28 8.02 -11.20 0.97
N GLY A 29 7.96 -12.43 1.51
CA GLY A 29 8.67 -13.58 0.96
C GLY A 29 8.24 -13.90 -0.47
N ALA A 30 6.93 -13.97 -0.72
CA ALA A 30 6.38 -14.25 -2.05
C ALA A 30 6.80 -13.19 -3.08
N SER A 31 6.64 -11.90 -2.78
CA SER A 31 7.02 -10.83 -3.70
C SER A 31 8.54 -10.75 -3.93
N THR A 32 9.34 -11.05 -2.89
CA THR A 32 10.80 -11.11 -3.03
C THR A 32 11.21 -12.27 -3.94
N ALA A 33 10.61 -13.45 -3.75
CA ALA A 33 10.83 -14.60 -4.64
C ALA A 33 10.42 -14.30 -6.08
N LEU A 34 9.28 -13.62 -6.28
CA LEU A 34 8.84 -13.18 -7.62
C LEU A 34 9.84 -12.24 -8.29
N VAL A 35 10.39 -11.27 -7.56
CA VAL A 35 11.42 -10.36 -8.10
C VAL A 35 12.69 -11.12 -8.48
N VAL A 36 13.15 -12.02 -7.61
CA VAL A 36 14.34 -12.83 -7.87
C VAL A 36 14.13 -13.70 -9.12
N ALA A 37 12.97 -14.36 -9.23
CA ALA A 37 12.62 -15.18 -10.39
C ALA A 37 12.49 -14.36 -11.68
N ALA A 38 11.95 -13.13 -11.59
CA ALA A 38 11.83 -12.24 -12.74
C ALA A 38 13.16 -11.58 -13.15
N GLY A 39 14.18 -11.59 -12.28
CA GLY A 39 15.48 -10.99 -12.57
C GLY A 39 15.46 -9.47 -12.75
N THR A 40 14.43 -8.79 -12.27
CA THR A 40 14.20 -7.37 -12.55
C THR A 40 15.05 -6.46 -11.64
N PRO A 41 15.76 -5.47 -12.19
CA PRO A 41 16.59 -4.59 -11.39
C PRO A 41 15.74 -3.61 -10.57
N LEU A 42 15.80 -3.74 -9.24
CA LEU A 42 15.05 -2.88 -8.31
C LEU A 42 15.61 -1.45 -8.18
N GLY A 43 16.86 -1.21 -8.57
CA GLY A 43 17.50 0.10 -8.43
C GLY A 43 17.79 0.49 -6.97
N LEU A 44 18.02 -0.49 -6.10
CA LEU A 44 18.40 -0.29 -4.69
C LEU A 44 19.91 -0.11 -4.48
N LYS A 45 20.66 0.17 -5.56
CA LYS A 45 22.10 0.47 -5.51
C LYS A 45 22.37 1.86 -6.11
N PRO A 46 23.45 2.56 -5.69
CA PRO A 46 23.86 3.80 -6.34
C PRO A 46 24.13 3.61 -7.85
N PRO A 47 23.88 4.64 -8.69
CA PRO A 47 23.35 5.97 -8.35
C PRO A 47 21.81 6.02 -8.25
N ARG A 48 21.10 4.97 -8.72
CA ARG A 48 19.62 4.94 -8.80
C ARG A 48 18.95 5.07 -7.43
N LEU A 49 19.53 4.47 -6.40
CA LEU A 49 19.04 4.63 -5.03
C LEU A 49 19.01 6.11 -4.60
N GLY A 50 20.05 6.88 -4.90
CA GLY A 50 20.10 8.31 -4.55
C GLY A 50 19.04 9.14 -5.27
N SER A 51 18.80 8.87 -6.56
CA SER A 51 17.69 9.47 -7.31
C SER A 51 16.33 9.08 -6.71
N GLY A 52 16.17 7.81 -6.35
CA GLY A 52 14.98 7.26 -5.72
C GLY A 52 14.65 7.92 -4.38
N LEU A 53 15.64 8.06 -3.50
CA LEU A 53 15.48 8.69 -2.20
C LEU A 53 15.13 10.18 -2.32
N ARG A 54 15.75 10.92 -3.25
CA ARG A 54 15.48 12.35 -3.43
C ARG A 54 14.06 12.61 -3.96
N LEU A 55 13.70 11.95 -5.06
CA LEU A 55 12.37 12.12 -5.68
C LEU A 55 11.28 11.55 -4.77
N GLY A 56 11.51 10.34 -4.24
CA GLY A 56 10.60 9.68 -3.31
C GLY A 56 10.37 10.46 -2.04
N GLY A 57 11.44 11.01 -1.44
CA GLY A 57 11.35 11.84 -0.23
C GLY A 57 10.53 13.11 -0.46
N ALA A 58 10.75 13.81 -1.57
CA ALA A 58 9.97 15.01 -1.90
C ALA A 58 8.47 14.68 -2.07
N VAL A 59 8.14 13.60 -2.78
CA VAL A 59 6.74 13.19 -2.96
C VAL A 59 6.14 12.63 -1.68
N ALA A 60 6.91 11.89 -0.87
CA ALA A 60 6.47 11.38 0.43
C ALA A 60 6.07 12.50 1.38
N LEU A 61 6.82 13.60 1.43
CA LEU A 61 6.46 14.79 2.22
C LEU A 61 5.13 15.40 1.77
N ALA A 62 4.94 15.56 0.45
CA ALA A 62 3.69 16.09 -0.09
C ALA A 62 2.50 15.16 0.21
N VAL A 63 2.69 13.85 0.02
CA VAL A 63 1.66 12.83 0.32
C VAL A 63 1.32 12.82 1.81
N ALA A 64 2.31 12.82 2.69
CA ALA A 64 2.09 12.84 4.14
C ALA A 64 1.33 14.10 4.58
N ALA A 65 1.65 15.27 4.02
CA ALA A 65 0.94 16.51 4.32
C ALA A 65 -0.54 16.46 3.87
N VAL A 66 -0.80 16.00 2.65
CA VAL A 66 -2.17 15.88 2.11
C VAL A 66 -2.99 14.86 2.91
N VAL A 67 -2.43 13.67 3.16
CA VAL A 67 -3.12 12.60 3.90
C VAL A 67 -3.31 12.99 5.36
N GLY A 68 -2.31 13.60 5.99
CA GLY A 68 -2.39 14.07 7.38
C GLY A 68 -3.43 15.19 7.57
N ALA A 69 -3.66 16.02 6.55
CA ALA A 69 -4.71 17.04 6.56
C ALA A 69 -6.11 16.50 6.20
N SER A 70 -6.21 15.30 5.62
CA SER A 70 -7.48 14.72 5.17
C SER A 70 -8.58 14.58 6.25
N PRO A 71 -8.28 14.39 7.56
CA PRO A 71 -9.31 14.37 8.59
C PRO A 71 -10.00 15.73 8.82
N THR A 72 -9.55 16.82 8.17
CA THR A 72 -10.31 18.08 8.15
C THR A 72 -11.64 17.92 7.40
N LEU A 73 -11.69 17.03 6.39
CA LEU A 73 -12.87 16.70 5.61
C LEU A 73 -13.81 15.80 6.43
N ARG A 74 -15.08 16.24 6.62
CA ARG A 74 -16.06 15.51 7.44
C ARG A 74 -16.28 14.05 7.00
N PRO A 75 -16.40 13.73 5.70
CA PRO A 75 -16.59 12.34 5.28
C PRO A 75 -15.40 11.44 5.64
N VAL A 76 -14.18 11.93 5.41
CA VAL A 76 -12.93 11.19 5.72
C VAL A 76 -12.81 10.96 7.22
N ARG A 77 -12.99 12.01 8.02
CA ARG A 77 -12.94 11.92 9.48
C ARG A 77 -13.98 10.94 10.03
N SER A 78 -15.19 10.93 9.48
CA SER A 78 -16.26 10.03 9.92
C SER A 78 -15.95 8.58 9.57
N SER A 79 -15.42 8.32 8.37
CA SER A 79 -14.93 6.99 7.98
C SER A 79 -13.83 6.50 8.92
N MET A 80 -12.80 7.32 9.19
CA MET A 80 -11.70 6.96 10.10
C MET A 80 -12.17 6.64 11.52
N ARG A 81 -13.15 7.39 12.04
CA ARG A 81 -13.72 7.14 13.38
C ARG A 81 -14.46 5.82 13.51
N GLY A 82 -15.01 5.32 12.41
CA GLY A 82 -15.73 4.04 12.38
C GLY A 82 -14.83 2.83 12.15
N ARG A 83 -13.50 3.01 12.01
CA ARG A 83 -12.58 1.90 11.78
C ARG A 83 -12.21 1.21 13.09
N GLU A 84 -12.40 -0.10 13.13
CA GLU A 84 -11.87 -0.96 14.19
C GLU A 84 -10.38 -1.24 13.90
N ILE A 85 -9.54 -1.11 14.93
CA ILE A 85 -8.10 -1.32 14.83
C ILE A 85 -7.73 -2.55 15.66
N ASP A 86 -7.69 -3.70 15.00
CA ASP A 86 -7.45 -5.00 15.64
C ASP A 86 -5.97 -5.34 15.88
N LEU A 87 -5.08 -4.36 15.69
CA LEU A 87 -3.63 -4.53 15.86
C LEU A 87 -3.07 -3.49 16.83
N ARG A 88 -2.08 -3.93 17.61
CA ARG A 88 -1.24 -3.00 18.38
C ARG A 88 -0.62 -1.99 17.41
N PRO A 89 -0.74 -0.67 17.65
CA PRO A 89 -0.24 0.36 16.73
C PRO A 89 1.23 0.17 16.34
N ALA A 90 2.09 -0.19 17.30
CA ALA A 90 3.51 -0.44 17.04
C ALA A 90 3.76 -1.60 16.06
N VAL A 91 2.95 -2.66 16.11
CA VAL A 91 3.07 -3.80 15.18
C VAL A 91 2.51 -3.43 13.81
N TRP A 92 1.43 -2.66 13.80
CA TRP A 92 0.80 -2.19 12.56
C TRP A 92 1.72 -1.26 11.76
N LEU A 93 2.20 -0.19 12.40
CA LEU A 93 3.11 0.82 11.84
C LEU A 93 4.53 0.27 11.63
N GLY A 94 5.01 -0.62 12.50
CA GLY A 94 6.40 -1.11 12.43
C GLY A 94 6.62 -2.29 11.48
N LEU A 95 5.60 -3.12 11.23
CA LEU A 95 5.75 -4.37 10.48
C LEU A 95 4.71 -4.51 9.38
N HIS A 96 3.42 -4.38 9.70
CA HIS A 96 2.37 -4.66 8.73
C HIS A 96 2.38 -3.66 7.58
N ILE A 97 2.48 -2.35 7.86
CA ILE A 97 2.54 -1.34 6.81
C ILE A 97 3.86 -1.42 6.03
N PRO A 98 5.06 -1.35 6.64
CA PRO A 98 6.30 -1.29 5.87
C PRO A 98 6.61 -2.58 5.11
N VAL A 99 6.35 -3.74 5.73
CA VAL A 99 6.70 -5.05 5.17
C VAL A 99 5.51 -5.71 4.51
N GLY A 100 4.40 -5.82 5.24
CA GLY A 100 3.21 -6.52 4.75
C GLY A 100 2.49 -5.82 3.60
N THR A 101 2.54 -4.49 3.57
CA THR A 101 1.95 -3.68 2.50
C THR A 101 3.03 -3.16 1.56
N VAL A 102 3.86 -2.21 2.01
CA VAL A 102 4.74 -1.43 1.11
C VAL A 102 5.77 -2.30 0.41
N TRP A 103 6.56 -3.08 1.15
CA TRP A 103 7.55 -3.97 0.52
C TRP A 103 6.88 -4.98 -0.42
N THR A 104 5.86 -5.67 0.09
CA THR A 104 5.13 -6.71 -0.64
C THR A 104 4.54 -6.18 -1.95
N GLU A 105 3.83 -5.06 -1.90
CA GLU A 105 3.15 -4.50 -3.07
C GLU A 105 4.13 -3.82 -4.03
N GLU A 106 5.10 -3.04 -3.55
CA GLU A 106 6.04 -2.38 -4.46
C GLU A 106 6.92 -3.38 -5.21
N LEU A 107 7.32 -4.49 -4.57
CA LEU A 107 8.01 -5.56 -5.28
C LEU A 107 7.10 -6.27 -6.28
N ALA A 108 5.86 -6.62 -5.92
CA ALA A 108 4.95 -7.30 -6.83
C ALA A 108 4.57 -6.44 -8.05
N PHE A 109 4.16 -5.19 -7.81
CA PHE A 109 3.63 -4.33 -8.84
C PHE A 109 4.72 -3.58 -9.60
N ARG A 110 5.67 -2.94 -8.91
CA ARG A 110 6.71 -2.14 -9.57
C ARG A 110 7.91 -3.03 -9.88
N GLY A 111 8.28 -3.91 -8.96
CA GLY A 111 9.38 -4.85 -9.16
C GLY A 111 9.10 -5.87 -10.27
N VAL A 112 7.88 -6.37 -10.41
CA VAL A 112 7.59 -7.49 -11.34
C VAL A 112 6.55 -7.12 -12.41
N LEU A 113 5.31 -6.77 -12.04
CA LEU A 113 4.23 -6.60 -13.01
C LEU A 113 4.52 -5.50 -14.03
N GLN A 114 4.91 -4.31 -13.57
CA GLN A 114 5.19 -3.16 -14.44
C GLN A 114 6.30 -3.44 -15.46
N PRO A 115 7.51 -3.90 -15.08
CA PRO A 115 8.58 -4.15 -16.04
C PRO A 115 8.23 -5.26 -17.03
N LEU A 116 7.62 -6.35 -16.59
CA LEU A 116 7.22 -7.44 -17.49
C LEU A 116 6.10 -7.01 -18.45
N ALA A 117 5.15 -6.20 -17.98
CA ALA A 117 4.11 -5.65 -18.85
C ALA A 117 4.67 -4.60 -19.83
N ALA A 118 5.65 -3.80 -19.41
CA ALA A 118 6.34 -2.85 -20.26
C ALA A 118 7.18 -3.56 -21.33
N GLU A 119 7.82 -4.68 -21.01
CA GLU A 119 8.54 -5.52 -21.97
C GLU A 119 7.58 -6.15 -22.99
N ALA A 120 6.43 -6.66 -22.54
CA ALA A 120 5.47 -7.34 -23.41
C ALA A 120 4.63 -6.39 -24.29
N PHE A 121 4.29 -5.19 -23.79
CA PHE A 121 3.29 -4.30 -24.42
C PHE A 121 3.76 -2.85 -24.61
N GLY A 122 5.01 -2.53 -24.23
CA GLY A 122 5.55 -1.18 -24.21
C GLY A 122 5.24 -0.41 -22.93
N SER A 123 6.06 0.61 -22.61
CA SER A 123 6.04 1.29 -21.31
C SER A 123 4.69 1.90 -20.94
N ARG A 124 4.01 2.54 -21.90
CA ARG A 124 2.70 3.18 -21.65
C ARG A 124 1.64 2.14 -21.27
N ALA A 125 1.54 1.06 -22.04
CA ALA A 125 0.58 -0.01 -21.74
C ALA A 125 0.95 -0.74 -20.44
N GLY A 126 2.25 -0.96 -20.19
CA GLY A 126 2.74 -1.53 -18.94
C GLY A 126 2.34 -0.73 -17.70
N ALA A 127 2.50 0.60 -17.75
CA ALA A 127 2.05 1.49 -16.69
C ALA A 127 0.53 1.44 -16.46
N VAL A 128 -0.27 1.42 -17.53
CA VAL A 128 -1.73 1.29 -17.42
C VAL A 128 -2.14 -0.05 -16.83
N ILE A 129 -1.57 -1.16 -17.31
CA ILE A 129 -1.88 -2.51 -16.82
C ILE A 129 -1.55 -2.62 -15.32
N GLN A 130 -0.38 -2.15 -14.90
CA GLN A 130 0.01 -2.15 -13.50
C GLN A 130 -0.93 -1.27 -12.65
N ALA A 131 -1.24 -0.05 -13.09
CA ALA A 131 -2.11 0.86 -12.34
C ALA A 131 -3.52 0.29 -12.17
N VAL A 132 -4.11 -0.25 -13.25
CA VAL A 132 -5.42 -0.89 -13.21
C VAL A 132 -5.41 -2.12 -12.30
N THR A 133 -4.40 -2.99 -12.42
CA THR A 133 -4.30 -4.19 -11.57
C THR A 133 -4.14 -3.83 -10.10
N PHE A 134 -3.35 -2.81 -9.79
CA PHE A 134 -3.19 -2.29 -8.44
C PHE A 134 -4.53 -1.78 -7.88
N GLY A 135 -5.29 -1.01 -8.67
CA GLY A 135 -6.63 -0.60 -8.30
C GLY A 135 -7.58 -1.77 -8.03
N LEU A 136 -7.59 -2.77 -8.90
CA LEU A 136 -8.42 -3.96 -8.76
C LEU A 136 -8.08 -4.80 -7.53
N ALA A 137 -6.80 -4.86 -7.14
CA ALA A 137 -6.36 -5.56 -5.92
C ALA A 137 -7.03 -4.99 -4.64
N HIS A 138 -7.50 -3.75 -4.69
CA HIS A 138 -8.13 -3.06 -3.56
C HIS A 138 -9.65 -3.27 -3.46
N ILE A 139 -10.28 -4.06 -4.34
CA ILE A 139 -11.72 -4.38 -4.26
C ILE A 139 -12.07 -5.06 -2.94
N ARG A 140 -11.29 -6.06 -2.53
CA ARG A 140 -11.50 -6.81 -1.29
C ARG A 140 -11.31 -5.92 -0.04
N PRO A 141 -10.19 -5.18 0.10
CA PRO A 141 -10.05 -4.16 1.14
C PRO A 141 -11.20 -3.15 1.20
N ALA A 142 -11.67 -2.64 0.06
CA ALA A 142 -12.78 -1.69 0.01
C ALA A 142 -14.08 -2.30 0.58
N ARG A 143 -14.40 -3.54 0.19
CA ARG A 143 -15.57 -4.26 0.73
C ARG A 143 -15.47 -4.49 2.23
N ALA A 144 -14.30 -4.91 2.71
CA ALA A 144 -14.07 -5.15 4.13
C ALA A 144 -14.21 -3.86 4.97
N ALA A 145 -13.80 -2.72 4.41
CA ALA A 145 -13.91 -1.41 5.07
C ALA A 145 -15.29 -0.74 4.89
N GLY A 146 -16.20 -1.30 4.09
CA GLY A 146 -17.47 -0.65 3.73
C GLY A 146 -17.32 0.60 2.85
N ASP A 147 -16.17 0.76 2.19
CA ASP A 147 -15.87 1.90 1.32
C ASP A 147 -16.48 1.71 -0.09
N SER A 148 -16.65 2.81 -0.83
CA SER A 148 -17.06 2.75 -2.25
C SER A 148 -16.02 1.99 -3.07
N ILE A 149 -16.38 0.81 -3.59
CA ILE A 149 -15.48 -0.02 -4.41
C ILE A 149 -14.96 0.76 -5.61
N ALA A 150 -15.85 1.43 -6.36
CA ALA A 150 -15.47 2.19 -7.54
C ALA A 150 -14.54 3.37 -7.18
N GLY A 151 -14.85 4.08 -6.10
CA GLY A 151 -14.02 5.17 -5.59
C GLY A 151 -12.63 4.69 -5.16
N THR A 152 -12.57 3.60 -4.38
CA THR A 152 -11.32 3.01 -3.93
C THR A 152 -10.47 2.51 -5.09
N VAL A 153 -11.05 1.75 -6.04
CA VAL A 153 -10.35 1.26 -7.23
C VAL A 153 -9.77 2.42 -8.05
N LEU A 154 -10.55 3.49 -8.25
CA LEU A 154 -10.09 4.66 -8.98
C LEU A 154 -8.93 5.36 -8.26
N VAL A 155 -9.10 5.69 -6.98
CA VAL A 155 -8.08 6.42 -6.20
C VAL A 155 -6.80 5.60 -6.06
N THR A 156 -6.92 4.32 -5.72
CA THR A 156 -5.76 3.42 -5.59
C THR A 156 -5.12 3.16 -6.94
N GLY A 157 -5.89 3.06 -8.03
CA GLY A 157 -5.34 2.97 -9.39
C GLY A 157 -4.54 4.22 -9.80
N LEU A 158 -5.06 5.42 -9.52
CA LEU A 158 -4.36 6.69 -9.78
C LEU A 158 -3.08 6.81 -8.95
N PHE A 159 -3.16 6.52 -7.64
CA PHE A 159 -1.98 6.43 -6.79
C PHE A 159 -1.01 5.38 -7.32
N GLY A 160 -1.55 4.26 -7.80
CA GLY A 160 -0.80 3.20 -8.42
C GLY A 160 0.01 3.68 -9.63
N GLY A 161 -0.61 4.48 -10.49
CA GLY A 161 0.04 5.15 -11.62
C GLY A 161 1.14 6.12 -11.18
N LEU A 162 0.92 6.93 -10.13
CA LEU A 162 1.95 7.79 -9.55
C LEU A 162 3.18 7.00 -9.10
N LEU A 163 2.97 5.89 -8.39
CA LEU A 163 4.06 5.02 -7.95
C LEU A 163 4.81 4.39 -9.13
N GLY A 164 4.09 3.97 -10.17
CA GLY A 164 4.69 3.47 -11.41
C GLY A 164 5.54 4.52 -12.11
N TRP A 165 5.05 5.77 -12.18
CA TRP A 165 5.79 6.90 -12.71
C TRP A 165 7.05 7.23 -11.90
N LEU A 166 6.96 7.18 -10.55
CA LEU A 166 8.11 7.37 -9.67
C LEU A 166 9.21 6.34 -9.92
N ARG A 167 8.82 5.07 -10.12
CA ARG A 167 9.75 4.00 -10.48
C ARG A 167 10.44 4.29 -11.80
N GLU A 168 9.70 4.64 -12.85
CA GLU A 168 10.27 4.93 -14.16
C GLU A 168 11.19 6.15 -14.12
N ARG A 169 10.79 7.20 -13.41
CA ARG A 169 11.53 8.46 -13.36
C ARG A 169 12.84 8.35 -12.58
N SER A 170 12.86 7.57 -11.50
CA SER A 170 14.04 7.40 -10.66
C SER A 170 14.89 6.17 -10.99
N GLY A 171 14.30 5.19 -11.69
CA GLY A 171 14.89 3.87 -11.89
C GLY A 171 15.00 3.02 -10.62
N SER A 172 14.34 3.42 -9.51
CA SER A 172 14.43 2.76 -8.21
C SER A 172 13.06 2.52 -7.58
N VAL A 173 12.87 1.37 -6.95
CA VAL A 173 11.67 1.10 -6.12
C VAL A 173 11.68 1.89 -4.82
N ALA A 174 12.80 2.49 -4.41
CA ALA A 174 12.85 3.32 -3.21
C ALA A 174 11.93 4.55 -3.33
N ALA A 175 11.81 5.14 -4.53
CA ALA A 175 10.93 6.29 -4.73
C ALA A 175 9.45 5.98 -4.46
N PRO A 176 8.84 4.97 -5.11
CA PRO A 176 7.47 4.62 -4.79
C PRO A 176 7.31 4.02 -3.38
N MET A 177 8.29 3.28 -2.84
CA MET A 177 8.21 2.78 -1.46
C MET A 177 8.06 3.93 -0.45
N LEU A 178 8.81 5.02 -0.60
CA LEU A 178 8.69 6.17 0.29
C LEU A 178 7.31 6.86 0.19
N ALA A 179 6.82 7.08 -1.03
CA ALA A 179 5.51 7.69 -1.24
C ALA A 179 4.37 6.79 -0.71
N HIS A 180 4.47 5.49 -0.95
CA HIS A 180 3.50 4.50 -0.49
C HIS A 180 3.52 4.32 1.04
N LEU A 181 4.71 4.32 1.64
CA LEU A 181 4.87 4.33 3.09
C LEU A 181 4.25 5.59 3.69
N ALA A 182 4.55 6.77 3.15
CA ALA A 182 3.99 8.03 3.63
C ALA A 182 2.45 8.04 3.58
N LEU A 183 1.84 7.53 2.51
CA LEU A 183 0.38 7.45 2.40
C LEU A 183 -0.22 6.56 3.49
N ASN A 184 0.34 5.37 3.71
CA ASN A 184 -0.18 4.43 4.70
C ASN A 184 0.09 4.89 6.13
N GLU A 185 1.32 5.30 6.45
CA GLU A 185 1.70 5.72 7.79
C GLU A 185 0.95 6.99 8.21
N ALA A 186 0.87 8.01 7.34
CA ALA A 186 0.11 9.21 7.65
C ALA A 186 -1.39 8.91 7.82
N GLY A 187 -1.95 8.02 6.99
CA GLY A 187 -3.34 7.59 7.11
C GLY A 187 -3.61 6.80 8.40
N ALA A 188 -2.70 5.91 8.77
CA ALA A 188 -2.79 5.10 9.98
C ALA A 188 -2.66 5.97 11.24
N VAL A 189 -1.67 6.87 11.29
CA VAL A 189 -1.50 7.84 12.39
C VAL A 189 -2.71 8.77 12.47
N ALA A 190 -3.20 9.30 11.35
CA ALA A 190 -4.40 10.12 11.32
C ALA A 190 -5.62 9.36 11.87
N THR A 191 -5.78 8.09 11.50
CA THR A 191 -6.84 7.22 12.02
C THR A 191 -6.70 7.03 13.53
N LEU A 192 -5.51 6.74 14.04
CA LEU A 192 -5.24 6.59 15.47
C LEU A 192 -5.53 7.88 16.27
N CYS A 193 -5.26 9.05 15.68
CA CYS A 193 -5.51 10.34 16.33
C CYS A 193 -6.99 10.71 16.38
N VAL A 194 -7.82 10.25 15.43
CA VAL A 194 -9.25 10.60 15.38
C VAL A 194 -10.18 9.50 15.87
N ALA A 195 -9.72 8.25 15.83
CA ALA A 195 -10.42 7.11 16.41
C ALA A 195 -10.63 7.37 17.90
N ARG A 196 -11.87 7.21 18.36
CA ARG A 196 -12.15 7.33 19.80
C ARG A 196 -11.56 6.09 20.47
N PRO A 197 -10.87 6.21 21.62
CA PRO A 197 -10.67 5.04 22.45
C PRO A 197 -12.06 4.53 22.83
N ASN A 198 -12.36 3.26 22.52
CA ASN A 198 -13.48 2.55 23.12
C ASN A 198 -13.17 2.39 24.62
N VAL A 199 -13.36 3.46 25.39
CA VAL A 199 -13.35 3.37 26.84
C VAL A 199 -14.79 3.12 27.26
N ASP A 200 -15.15 1.84 27.34
CA ASP A 200 -16.34 1.43 28.05
C ASP A 200 -16.03 1.50 29.55
N LEU A 201 -16.05 2.71 30.12
CA LEU A 201 -15.91 2.95 31.58
C LEU A 201 -17.15 2.50 32.37
N SER A 202 -18.13 1.88 31.71
CA SER A 202 -19.42 1.50 32.30
C SER A 202 -19.38 0.20 33.11
N ARG A 203 -18.24 -0.52 33.15
CA ARG A 203 -18.13 -1.83 33.83
C ARG A 203 -17.48 -1.81 35.22
N GLU A 204 -17.03 -0.67 35.71
CA GLU A 204 -16.34 -0.58 37.02
C GLU A 204 -17.20 0.01 38.15
N SER A 205 -18.50 0.24 37.95
CA SER A 205 -19.42 0.73 38.99
C SER A 205 -20.39 -0.32 39.55
N ALA A 206 -20.27 -1.60 39.15
CA ALA A 206 -21.16 -2.68 39.60
C ALA A 206 -20.50 -3.68 40.56
N SER A 207 -19.30 -3.41 41.06
CA SER A 207 -18.65 -4.24 42.08
C SER A 207 -17.82 -3.38 43.02
N ASN A 208 -18.49 -2.74 43.98
CA ASN A 208 -17.99 -2.50 45.35
C ASN A 208 -19.18 -2.15 46.24
#